data_AF-A0A6J6HEB2-F1
#
_entry.id   AF-A0A6J6HEB2-F1
#
_cell.length_a   1.000
_cell.length_b   1.000
_cell.length_c   1.000
_cell.angle_alpha   90.00
_cell.angle_beta   90.00
_cell.angle_gamma   90.00
#
_symmetry.space_group_name_H-M   'P 1'
#
loop_
_entity.id
_entity.type
_entity.pdbx_description
1 polymer ?
#
loop_
_entity_poly.entity_id
_entity_poly.type
_entity_poly.pdbx_seq_one_letter_code
_entity_poly.pdbx_strand_id
1 'polypeptide(L)' 'MTEFSESLQVVSGAPTPEELATVIAVLEAAHAEEAASSSGYERPLKSSWSRNASQLRNSINPGPGQWRGAYRSGLN' A
#
# COMPACT_ATOMS: atom_id res chain seq x y z
N MET A 1 -20.26 11.42 24.83
CA MET A 1 -19.87 10.19 24.09
C MET A 1 -18.65 10.53 23.26
N THR A 2 -17.57 9.79 23.41
CA THR A 2 -16.38 9.93 22.56
C THR A 2 -16.59 9.25 21.20
N GLU A 3 -15.92 9.73 20.16
CA GLU A 3 -16.01 9.23 18.79
C GLU A 3 -15.74 7.71 18.68
N PHE A 4 -14.77 7.21 19.44
CA PHE A 4 -14.43 5.78 19.49
C PHE A 4 -15.57 4.92 20.03
N SER A 5 -16.39 5.44 20.95
CA SER A 5 -17.51 4.69 21.52
C SER A 5 -18.63 4.45 20.51
N GLU A 6 -18.81 5.35 19.53
CA GLU A 6 -19.86 5.23 18.50
C GLU A 6 -19.40 4.42 17.28
N SER A 7 -18.09 4.28 17.06
CA SER A 7 -17.51 3.60 15.89
C SER A 7 -17.06 2.15 16.16
N LEU A 8 -16.97 1.73 17.42
CA LEU A 8 -16.54 0.38 17.80
C LEU A 8 -17.71 -0.60 17.93
N GLN A 9 -17.53 -1.80 17.39
CA GLN A 9 -18.47 -2.91 17.50
C GLN A 9 -17.79 -4.14 18.12
N VAL A 10 -18.38 -4.69 19.19
CA VAL A 10 -17.96 -5.99 19.74
C VAL A 10 -18.55 -7.10 18.86
N VAL A 11 -17.69 -7.80 18.11
CA VAL A 11 -18.10 -8.87 17.19
C VAL A 11 -18.18 -10.23 17.90
N SER A 12 -17.43 -10.43 18.98
CA SER A 12 -17.41 -11.66 19.77
C SER A 12 -17.09 -11.41 21.24
N GLY A 13 -17.65 -12.23 22.12
CA GLY A 13 -17.47 -12.11 23.58
C GLY A 13 -18.53 -11.21 24.22
N ALA A 14 -18.50 -11.14 25.55
CA ALA A 14 -19.38 -10.28 26.34
C ALA A 14 -18.54 -9.54 27.40
N PRO A 15 -17.73 -8.54 27.00
CA PRO A 15 -16.92 -7.76 27.93
C PRO A 15 -17.81 -7.01 28.90
N THR A 16 -17.35 -6.82 30.13
CA THR A 16 -18.07 -5.95 31.06
C THR A 16 -17.97 -4.48 30.61
N PRO A 17 -18.88 -3.60 31.05
CA PRO A 17 -18.81 -2.18 30.73
C PRO A 17 -17.47 -1.54 31.11
N GLU A 18 -16.86 -1.98 32.21
CA GLU A 18 -15.59 -1.49 32.74
C GLU A 18 -14.41 -1.91 31.86
N GLU A 19 -14.41 -3.16 31.39
CA GLU A 19 -13.39 -3.68 30.46
C GLU A 19 -13.44 -2.93 29.13
N LEU A 20 -14.65 -2.73 28.60
CA LEU A 20 -14.84 -2.00 27.35
C LEU A 20 -14.38 -0.55 27.47
N ALA A 21 -14.73 0.13 28.57
CA ALA A 21 -14.26 1.49 28.84
C ALA A 21 -12.73 1.57 28.93
N THR A 22 -12.09 0.56 29.55
CA THR A 22 -10.63 0.49 29.66
C THR A 22 -9.97 0.38 28.29
N VAL A 23 -10.50 -0.47 27.41
CA VAL A 23 -9.98 -0.62 26.03
C VAL A 23 -10.13 0.67 25.24
N ILE A 24 -11.29 1.35 25.36
CA ILE A 24 -11.51 2.64 24.70
C ILE A 24 -10.51 3.68 25.19
N ALA A 25 -10.27 3.77 26.50
CA ALA A 25 -9.31 4.72 27.05
C ALA A 25 -7.88 4.48 26.53
N VAL A 26 -7.48 3.22 26.36
CA VAL A 26 -6.16 2.86 25.79
C VAL A 26 -6.08 3.25 24.32
N LEU A 27 -7.13 3.00 23.53
CA LEU A 27 -7.18 3.39 22.12
C LEU A 27 -7.13 4.90 21.95
N GLU A 28 -7.84 5.65 22.79
CA GLU A 28 -7.82 7.12 22.79
C GLU A 28 -6.43 7.65 23.12
N ALA A 29 -5.75 7.09 24.12
CA ALA A 29 -4.37 7.46 24.46
C ALA A 29 -3.40 7.19 23.29
N ALA A 30 -3.48 6.01 22.68
CA ALA A 30 -2.65 5.66 21.54
C ALA A 30 -2.92 6.57 20.32
N HIS A 31 -4.18 6.91 20.07
CA HIS A 31 -4.55 7.84 18.99
C HIS A 31 -4.00 9.24 19.24
N ALA A 32 -4.05 9.74 20.47
CA ALA A 32 -3.49 11.04 20.84
C ALA A 32 -1.96 11.07 20.66
N GLU A 33 -1.27 9.99 21.01
CA GLU A 33 0.18 9.84 20.78
C GLU A 33 0.54 9.83 19.29
N GLU A 34 -0.23 9.11 18.46
CA GLU A 34 -0.03 9.08 17.01
C GLU A 34 -0.29 10.45 16.39
N ALA A 35 -1.37 11.13 16.79
CA ALA A 35 -1.69 12.48 16.33
C ALA A 35 -0.59 13.50 16.69
N ALA A 36 0.01 13.37 17.89
CA ALA A 36 1.14 14.19 18.31
C ALA A 36 2.43 13.84 17.53
N SER A 37 2.63 12.57 17.20
CA SER A 37 3.79 12.05 16.45
C SER A 37 3.71 12.34 14.95
N SER A 38 2.51 12.52 14.41
CA SER A 38 2.22 12.81 13.00
C SER A 38 2.68 14.19 12.52
N SER A 39 3.49 14.93 13.29
CA SER A 39 4.10 16.19 12.83
C SER A 39 5.16 16.01 11.72
N GLY A 40 5.45 14.77 11.32
CA GLY A 40 6.33 14.46 10.20
C GLY A 40 5.67 14.69 8.84
N TYR A 41 6.39 15.33 7.92
CA TYR A 41 5.99 15.45 6.52
C TYR A 41 5.75 14.07 5.92
N GLU A 42 4.49 13.77 5.55
CA GLU A 42 4.15 12.59 4.77
C GLU A 42 4.82 12.73 3.39
N ARG A 43 5.91 11.98 3.20
CA ARG A 43 6.60 11.99 1.91
C ARG A 43 5.65 11.36 0.89
N PRO A 44 5.25 12.08 -0.18
CA PRO A 44 4.40 11.48 -1.19
C PRO A 44 5.08 10.23 -1.75
N LEU A 45 4.33 9.12 -1.80
CA LEU A 45 4.82 7.87 -2.37
C LEU A 45 5.19 8.12 -3.84
N LYS A 46 6.47 8.26 -4.12
CA LYS A 46 6.96 8.41 -5.49
C LYS A 46 7.02 7.02 -6.12
N SER A 47 6.14 6.77 -7.10
CA SER A 47 6.07 5.50 -7.83
C SER A 47 7.47 5.02 -8.24
N SER A 48 7.78 3.78 -7.86
CA SER A 48 9.04 3.14 -8.23
C SER A 48 9.04 2.63 -9.68
N TRP A 49 7.88 2.57 -10.33
CA TRP A 49 7.71 2.07 -11.70
C TRP A 49 8.53 2.85 -12.73
N SER A 50 8.75 4.16 -12.51
CA SER A 50 9.56 4.99 -13.42
C SER A 50 11.05 5.04 -13.07
N ARG A 51 11.49 4.39 -11.97
CA ARG A 51 12.87 4.53 -11.46
C ARG A 51 13.92 3.81 -12.31
N ASN A 52 13.53 2.83 -13.14
CA ASN A 52 14.49 2.07 -13.94
C ASN A 52 14.01 1.80 -15.36
N ALA A 53 13.69 2.88 -16.10
CA ALA A 53 13.35 2.77 -17.52
C ALA A 53 14.47 2.11 -18.36
N SER A 54 15.74 2.21 -17.93
CA SER A 54 16.89 1.57 -18.58
C SER A 54 16.92 0.05 -18.48
N GLN A 55 16.25 -0.56 -17.50
CA GLN A 55 16.10 -2.02 -17.40
C GLN A 55 14.90 -2.55 -18.19
N LEU A 56 14.05 -1.66 -18.72
CA LEU A 56 12.95 -2.07 -19.59
C LEU A 56 13.48 -2.30 -20.99
N ARG A 57 12.85 -3.24 -21.69
CA ARG A 57 13.17 -3.53 -23.09
C ARG A 57 12.96 -2.27 -23.95
N ASN A 58 13.95 -1.92 -24.76
CA ASN A 58 13.86 -0.81 -25.71
C ASN A 58 12.75 -1.02 -26.75
N SER A 59 12.36 0.08 -27.41
CA SER A 59 11.44 0.04 -28.54
C SER A 59 11.96 -0.90 -29.64
N ILE A 60 11.06 -1.71 -30.19
CA ILE A 60 11.37 -2.53 -31.36
C ILE A 60 11.25 -1.61 -32.57
N ASN A 61 12.31 -1.52 -33.38
CA ASN A 61 12.30 -0.76 -34.63
C ASN A 61 11.89 -1.70 -35.79
N PRO A 62 10.62 -1.70 -36.21
CA PRO A 62 10.22 -2.47 -37.39
C PRO A 62 10.88 -1.87 -38.64
N GLY A 63 11.54 -2.71 -39.44
CA GLY A 63 12.16 -2.31 -40.69
C GLY A 63 12.07 -3.40 -41.75
N PRO A 64 12.09 -3.05 -43.05
CA PRO A 64 12.11 -4.04 -44.13
C PRO A 64 13.24 -5.06 -43.92
N GLY A 65 12.89 -6.35 -43.87
CA GLY A 65 13.86 -7.44 -43.68
C GLY A 65 14.24 -7.76 -42.23
N GLN A 66 13.98 -6.90 -41.25
CA GLN A 66 14.35 -7.14 -39.84
C GLN A 66 13.59 -8.32 -39.21
N TRP A 67 12.38 -8.59 -39.72
CA TRP A 67 11.55 -9.72 -39.28
C TRP A 67 11.95 -11.04 -39.94
N ARG A 68 12.70 -11.01 -41.06
CA ARG A 68 13.10 -12.22 -41.80
C ARG A 68 14.22 -12.99 -41.09
N GLY A 69 15.00 -12.33 -40.23
CA GLY A 69 16.00 -12.99 -39.38
C GLY A 69 15.41 -13.80 -38.23
N ALA A 70 14.13 -13.61 -37.89
CA ALA A 70 13.46 -14.33 -36.81
C ALA A 70 13.12 -15.79 -37.16
N TYR A 71 13.03 -16.12 -38.45
CA TYR A 71 12.82 -17.48 -38.94
C TYR A 71 14.04 -17.93 -39.75
N ARG A 72 14.98 -18.64 -39.12
CA ARG A 72 15.95 -19.43 -39.88
C ARG A 72 15.23 -20.68 -40.40
N SER A 73 14.91 -20.69 -41.70
CA SER A 73 14.50 -21.92 -42.38
C SER A 73 15.63 -22.95 -42.25
N GLY A 74 15.36 -24.12 -41.65
CA GLY A 74 16.31 -25.24 -41.58
C GLY A 74 16.72 -25.73 -40.17
N LEU A 75 15.93 -25.48 -39.12
CA LEU A 75 16.08 -26.14 -37.81
C LEU A 75 14.91 -27.11 -37.52
N ASN A 76 14.60 -27.98 -38.48
CA ASN A 76 13.81 -29.20 -38.28
C ASN A 76 14.63 -30.39 -38.76
#